data_AF-A0A9E9G7K3-F1
#
_entry.id   AF-A0A9E9G7K3-F1
#
_cell.length_a   1.000
_cell.length_b   1.000
_cell.length_c   1.000
_cell.angle_alpha   90.00
_cell.angle_beta   90.00
_cell.angle_gamma   90.00
#
_symmetry.space_group_name_H-M   'P 1'
#
loop_
_entity.id
_entity.type
_entity.pdbx_description
1 polymer ?
#
loop_
_entity_poly.entity_id
_entity_poly.type
_entity_poly.pdbx_seq_one_letter_code
_entity_poly.pdbx_strand_id
1 'polypeptide(L)'
;MSLKKSKENNPLFGKVHSEKTKDLMKQKALGRKHSDETLLKMSIAKGSFVYIYEKFDEEGFKLIGSFVSIRRAAKFLGISGSTVKRYINSGEIFKDRYKFSSK
;
A
#
# COMPACT_ATOMS: atom_id res chain seq x y z
N MET A 1 15.43 6.87 -15.94
CA MET A 1 16.53 5.89 -16.11
C MET A 1 17.82 6.68 -16.33
N SER A 2 18.94 6.25 -15.75
CA SER A 2 20.25 6.92 -15.95
C SER A 2 20.72 6.78 -17.41
N LEU A 3 21.30 7.85 -17.97
CA LEU A 3 21.83 7.90 -19.34
C LEU A 3 22.87 6.81 -19.64
N LYS A 4 23.56 6.29 -18.61
CA LYS A 4 24.55 5.20 -18.73
C LYS A 4 23.93 3.82 -18.97
N LYS A 5 22.62 3.66 -18.74
CA LYS A 5 21.90 2.38 -18.88
C LYS A 5 21.11 2.28 -20.20
N SER A 6 21.11 3.33 -21.02
CA SER A 6 20.32 3.40 -22.25
C SER A 6 21.15 3.14 -23.50
N LYS A 7 20.57 2.36 -24.43
CA LYS A 7 21.08 2.13 -25.79
C LYS A 7 22.53 1.60 -25.79
N GLU A 8 23.32 2.05 -26.75
CA GLU A 8 24.69 1.60 -27.07
C GLU A 8 25.69 1.78 -25.92
N ASN A 9 25.43 2.70 -24.98
CA ASN A 9 26.29 2.91 -23.81
C ASN A 9 26.19 1.79 -22.75
N ASN A 10 25.21 0.88 -22.88
CA ASN A 10 25.05 -0.26 -21.98
C ASN A 10 25.93 -1.45 -22.47
N PRO A 11 26.85 -2.00 -21.66
CA PRO A 11 27.68 -3.17 -22.02
C PRO A 11 26.90 -4.44 -22.41
N LEU A 12 25.60 -4.48 -22.09
CA LEU A 12 24.69 -5.56 -22.41
C LEU A 12 23.77 -5.25 -23.61
N PHE A 13 23.97 -4.10 -24.28
CA PHE A 13 23.18 -3.74 -25.46
C PHE A 13 23.33 -4.80 -26.56
N GLY A 14 22.21 -5.20 -27.16
CA GLY A 14 22.15 -6.26 -28.18
C GLY A 14 22.30 -7.70 -27.67
N LYS A 15 22.63 -7.92 -26.38
CA LYS A 15 22.79 -9.28 -25.82
C LYS A 15 21.44 -9.79 -25.31
N VAL A 16 21.10 -11.03 -25.70
CA VAL A 16 19.85 -11.70 -25.31
C VAL A 16 20.16 -13.05 -24.66
N HIS A 17 19.43 -13.41 -23.60
CA HIS A 17 19.56 -14.73 -22.99
C HIS A 17 18.94 -15.82 -23.87
N SER A 18 19.55 -17.01 -23.89
CA SER A 18 18.97 -18.21 -24.48
C SER A 18 17.68 -18.62 -23.74
N GLU A 19 16.81 -19.37 -24.41
CA GLU A 19 15.53 -19.81 -23.83
C GLU A 19 15.71 -20.65 -22.57
N LYS A 20 16.65 -21.61 -22.60
CA LYS A 20 17.02 -22.42 -21.43
C LYS A 20 17.37 -21.56 -20.21
N THR A 21 18.16 -20.50 -20.41
CA THR A 21 18.56 -19.60 -19.33
C THR A 21 17.39 -18.77 -18.82
N LYS A 22 16.49 -18.31 -19.71
CA LYS A 22 15.25 -17.62 -19.30
C LYS A 22 14.38 -18.53 -18.44
N ASP A 23 14.26 -19.80 -18.78
CA ASP A 23 13.43 -20.74 -18.02
C ASP A 23 14.01 -21.06 -16.65
N LEU A 24 15.34 -21.21 -16.54
CA LEU A 24 16.01 -21.33 -15.23
C LEU A 24 15.78 -20.09 -14.35
N MET A 25 15.82 -18.89 -14.93
CA MET A 25 15.54 -17.64 -14.20
C MET A 25 14.09 -17.59 -13.72
N LYS A 26 13.12 -17.99 -14.56
CA LYS A 26 11.70 -18.10 -14.19
C LYS A 26 11.51 -19.09 -13.05
N GLN A 27 12.07 -20.30 -13.17
CA GLN A 27 11.97 -21.33 -12.13
C GLN A 27 12.50 -20.83 -10.79
N LYS A 28 13.65 -20.13 -10.78
CA LYS A 28 14.19 -19.52 -9.55
C LYS A 28 13.36 -18.34 -9.03
N ALA A 29 12.58 -17.68 -9.89
CA ALA A 29 11.72 -16.56 -9.50
C ALA A 29 10.40 -17.03 -8.89
N LEU A 30 9.91 -18.20 -9.30
CA LEU A 30 8.73 -18.81 -8.70
C LEU A 30 8.96 -19.06 -7.20
N GLY A 31 7.97 -18.69 -6.40
CA GLY A 31 7.99 -18.91 -4.95
C GLY A 31 8.84 -17.93 -4.15
N ARG A 32 9.53 -16.95 -4.77
CA ARG A 32 10.21 -15.89 -4.01
C ARG A 32 9.20 -15.11 -3.18
N LYS A 33 9.46 -15.00 -1.88
CA LYS A 33 8.67 -14.19 -0.94
C LYS A 33 9.54 -13.08 -0.38
N HIS A 34 8.95 -11.90 -0.20
CA HIS A 34 9.59 -10.82 0.53
C HIS A 34 9.53 -11.09 2.03
N SER A 35 10.49 -10.56 2.79
CA SER A 35 10.42 -10.52 4.24
C SER A 35 9.29 -9.60 4.70
N ASP A 36 8.75 -9.85 5.88
CA ASP A 36 7.66 -9.05 6.46
C ASP A 36 8.05 -7.57 6.61
N GLU A 37 9.29 -7.29 7.00
CA GLU A 37 9.83 -5.92 7.04
C GLU A 37 9.80 -5.24 5.67
N THR A 38 10.16 -5.95 4.60
CA THR A 38 10.15 -5.40 3.24
C THR A 38 8.72 -5.15 2.78
N LEU A 39 7.80 -6.07 3.07
CA LEU A 39 6.37 -5.90 2.78
C LEU A 39 5.79 -4.68 3.51
N LEU A 40 6.17 -4.46 4.78
CA LEU A 40 5.76 -3.28 5.54
C LEU A 40 6.30 -1.99 4.90
N LYS A 41 7.58 -1.94 4.54
CA LYS A 41 8.17 -0.76 3.86
C LYS A 41 7.47 -0.47 2.53
N MET A 42 7.18 -1.51 1.74
CA MET A 42 6.42 -1.36 0.48
C MET A 42 5.01 -0.84 0.74
N SER A 43 4.34 -1.35 1.79
CA SER A 43 3.02 -0.87 2.19
C SER A 43 3.06 0.57 2.68
N ILE A 44 4.10 1.00 3.38
CA ILE A 44 4.27 2.40 3.83
C ILE A 44 4.48 3.32 2.63
N ALA A 45 5.27 2.89 1.64
CA ALA A 45 5.59 3.71 0.48
C ALA A 45 4.43 3.87 -0.52
N LYS A 46 3.59 2.83 -0.68
CA LYS A 46 2.50 2.80 -1.68
C LYS A 46 1.10 2.73 -1.09
N GLY A 47 0.99 2.54 0.23
CA GLY A 47 -0.29 2.35 0.91
C GLY A 47 -1.09 3.64 1.00
N SER A 48 -2.41 3.51 0.99
CA SER A 48 -3.33 4.61 1.31
C SER A 48 -3.46 4.68 2.83
N PHE A 49 -2.84 5.71 3.40
CA PHE A 49 -2.94 5.97 4.83
C PHE A 49 -4.35 6.40 5.19
N VAL A 50 -4.88 5.84 6.27
CA VAL A 50 -6.20 6.17 6.79
C VAL A 50 -6.07 6.64 8.23
N TYR A 51 -6.69 7.78 8.51
CA TYR A 51 -6.83 8.35 9.83
C TYR A 51 -8.26 8.10 10.33
N ILE A 52 -8.38 7.63 11.57
CA ILE A 52 -9.66 7.43 12.25
C ILE A 52 -9.77 8.44 13.37
N TYR A 53 -10.82 9.25 13.31
CA TYR A 53 -11.16 10.19 14.36
C TYR A 53 -12.45 9.74 15.05
N GLU A 54 -12.52 9.91 16.36
CA GLU A 54 -13.72 9.68 17.15
C GLU A 54 -14.21 11.00 17.73
N LYS A 55 -15.53 11.16 17.75
CA LYS A 55 -16.20 12.30 18.36
C LYS A 55 -16.02 12.25 19.88
N PHE A 56 -15.53 13.34 20.45
CA PHE A 56 -15.32 13.53 21.89
C PHE A 56 -16.10 14.79 22.30
N ASP A 57 -17.26 14.59 22.94
CA ASP A 57 -18.21 15.61 23.41
C ASP A 57 -18.20 16.95 22.62
N GLU A 58 -18.29 18.10 23.30
CA GLU A 58 -18.45 19.43 22.70
C GLU A 58 -17.18 19.94 22.01
N GLU A 59 -16.04 19.25 22.15
CA GLU A 59 -14.72 19.71 21.70
C GLU A 59 -14.29 19.17 20.32
N GLY A 60 -15.08 18.28 19.71
CA GLY A 60 -14.93 17.88 18.31
C GLY A 60 -14.39 16.47 18.09
N PHE A 61 -13.45 16.30 17.15
CA PHE A 61 -12.96 14.99 16.70
C PHE A 61 -11.51 14.77 17.12
N LYS A 62 -11.24 13.68 17.86
CA LYS A 62 -9.89 13.29 18.29
C LYS A 62 -9.36 12.13 17.45
N LEU A 63 -8.10 12.23 17.00
CA LEU A 63 -7.42 11.15 16.29
C LEU A 63 -7.17 9.98 17.24
N ILE A 64 -7.73 8.81 16.92
CA ILE A 64 -7.50 7.57 17.66
C ILE A 64 -6.33 6.79 17.07
N GLY A 65 -6.21 6.79 15.75
CA GLY A 65 -5.23 5.94 15.09
C GLY A 65 -4.98 6.30 13.64
N SER A 66 -3.78 5.98 13.21
CA SER A 66 -3.34 6.04 11.82
C SER A 66 -2.97 4.64 11.34
N PHE A 67 -3.42 4.29 10.14
CA PHE A 67 -3.23 2.97 9.56
C PHE A 67 -2.67 3.10 8.16
N VAL A 68 -1.74 2.21 7.81
CA VAL A 68 -1.09 2.18 6.49
C VAL A 68 -2.05 1.75 5.36
N SER A 69 -3.23 1.22 5.71
CA SER A 69 -4.24 0.82 4.72
C SER A 69 -5.66 0.85 5.28
N ILE A 70 -6.61 1.05 4.37
CA ILE A 70 -8.05 0.92 4.62
C ILE A 70 -8.41 -0.42 5.27
N ARG A 71 -7.80 -1.53 4.84
CA ARG A 71 -8.09 -2.86 5.40
C ARG A 71 -7.64 -2.98 6.87
N ARG A 72 -6.50 -2.40 7.23
CA ARG A 72 -6.02 -2.41 8.63
C ARG A 72 -6.92 -1.54 9.51
N ALA A 73 -7.31 -0.36 9.02
CA ALA A 73 -8.29 0.49 9.70
C ALA A 73 -9.64 -0.22 9.90
N ALA A 74 -10.13 -0.88 8.86
CA ALA A 74 -11.39 -1.62 8.92
C ALA A 74 -11.33 -2.79 9.91
N LYS A 75 -10.21 -3.53 9.94
CA LYS A 75 -9.99 -4.62 10.91
C LYS A 75 -9.96 -4.11 12.34
N PHE A 76 -9.38 -2.94 12.59
CA PHE A 76 -9.36 -2.31 13.92
C PHE A 76 -10.77 -2.01 14.44
N LEU A 77 -11.66 -1.51 13.58
CA LEU A 77 -13.07 -1.23 13.93
C LEU A 77 -14.02 -2.42 13.76
N GLY A 78 -13.54 -3.57 13.27
CA GLY A 78 -14.38 -4.74 12.99
C GLY A 78 -15.42 -4.52 11.88
N ILE A 79 -15.16 -3.61 10.93
CA ILE A 79 -16.08 -3.28 9.82
C ILE A 79 -15.50 -3.69 8.47
N SER A 80 -16.32 -3.60 7.41
CA SER A 80 -15.86 -3.87 6.06
C SER A 80 -14.95 -2.74 5.52
N GLY A 81 -13.96 -3.09 4.72
CA GLY A 81 -13.08 -2.11 4.08
C GLY A 81 -13.80 -1.21 3.07
N SER A 82 -14.87 -1.71 2.44
CA SER A 82 -15.71 -0.90 1.55
C SER A 82 -16.49 0.17 2.32
N THR A 83 -16.93 -0.13 3.55
CA THR A 83 -17.53 0.87 4.44
C THR A 83 -16.57 2.01 4.70
N VAL A 84 -15.34 1.71 5.15
CA VAL A 84 -14.32 2.76 5.39
C VAL A 84 -14.07 3.59 4.13
N LYS A 85 -13.88 2.95 2.98
CA LYS A 85 -13.68 3.66 1.71
C LYS A 85 -14.86 4.55 1.33
N ARG A 86 -16.10 4.08 1.53
CA ARG A 86 -17.32 4.86 1.26
C ARG A 86 -17.36 6.14 2.09
N TYR A 87 -17.11 6.04 3.40
CA TYR A 87 -17.13 7.19 4.29
C TYR A 87 -15.93 8.13 4.12
N ILE A 88 -14.77 7.63 3.68
CA ILE A 88 -13.66 8.49 3.24
C ILE A 88 -14.11 9.33 2.03
N ASN A 89 -14.77 8.70 1.05
CA ASN A 89 -15.19 9.38 -0.17
C ASN A 89 -16.37 10.35 0.06
N SER A 90 -17.34 9.99 0.91
CA SER A 90 -18.49 10.85 1.20
C SER A 90 -18.16 11.95 2.21
N GLY A 91 -17.14 11.77 3.05
CA GLY A 91 -16.80 12.68 4.15
C GLY A 91 -17.80 12.66 5.32
N GLU A 92 -18.81 11.79 5.25
CA GLU A 92 -19.83 11.62 6.27
C GLU A 92 -19.28 10.95 7.54
N ILE A 93 -20.00 11.14 8.63
CA ILE A 93 -19.67 10.52 9.92
C ILE A 93 -20.31 9.13 9.95
N PHE A 94 -19.50 8.12 10.23
CA PHE A 94 -19.98 6.76 10.44
C PHE A 94 -20.52 6.61 11.86
N LYS A 95 -21.79 6.19 11.96
CA LYS A 95 -22.52 5.96 13.22
C LYS A 95 -22.49 7.17 14.17
N ASP A 96 -22.48 8.39 13.64
CA ASP A 96 -22.40 9.65 14.39
C ASP A 96 -21.22 9.75 15.37
N ARG A 97 -20.22 8.89 15.19
CA ARG A 97 -19.10 8.69 16.12
C ARG A 97 -17.75 8.75 15.45
N TYR A 98 -17.60 8.13 14.28
CA TYR A 98 -16.30 7.99 13.61
C TYR A 98 -16.23 8.79 12.33
N LYS A 99 -15.13 9.55 12.16
CA LYS A 99 -14.79 10.21 10.90
C LYS A 99 -13.52 9.60 10.32
N PHE A 100 -13.53 9.35 9.02
CA PHE A 100 -12.37 8.81 8.30
C PHE A 100 -11.76 9.86 7.39
N SER A 101 -10.44 9.85 7.27
CA SER A 101 -9.71 10.67 6.31
C SER A 101 -8.57 9.88 5.67
N SER A 102 -8.20 10.20 4.44
CA SER A 102 -7.02 9.65 3.76
C SER A 102 -5.95 10.73 3.64
N LYS A 103 -4.68 10.33 3.72
CA LYS A 103 -3.57 11.13 3.18
C LYS A 103 -3.53 11.01 1.66
#